data_AF-A0A6J5KD43-F1
#
_entry.id   AF-A0A6J5KD43-F1
#
_cell.length_a   1.000
_cell.length_b   1.000
_cell.length_c   1.000
_cell.angle_alpha   90.00
_cell.angle_beta   90.00
_cell.angle_gamma   90.00
#
_symmetry.space_group_name_H-M   'P 1'
#
loop_
_entity.id
_entity.type
_entity.pdbx_description
1 polymer ?
#
loop_
_entity_poly.entity_id
_entity_poly.type
_entity_poly.pdbx_seq_one_letter_code
_entity_poly.pdbx_strand_id
1 'polypeptide(L)'
;MRAHVFLCTLAYYVEWHLREAIKPLLHDDEEREGRRDQRANPVMPTPRSETANAKAARHRTDKGVPVHSRHSLLQDLATLT
;
A
#
# COMPACT_ATOMS: atom_id res chain seq x y z
N MET A 1 -3.14 4.54 -31.76
CA MET A 1 -3.64 3.50 -30.83
C MET A 1 -2.54 2.76 -30.06
N ARG A 2 -1.43 2.30 -30.67
CA ARG A 2 -0.34 1.58 -29.96
C ARG A 2 0.36 2.39 -28.84
N ALA A 3 0.61 3.68 -29.06
CA ALA A 3 1.24 4.54 -28.07
C ALA A 3 0.39 4.72 -26.79
N HIS A 4 -0.94 4.72 -26.91
CA HIS A 4 -1.84 4.83 -25.76
C HIS A 4 -1.74 3.59 -24.85
N VAL A 5 -1.81 2.39 -25.43
CA VAL A 5 -1.65 1.14 -24.68
C VAL A 5 -0.30 1.10 -23.97
N PHE A 6 0.78 1.49 -24.66
CA PHE A 6 2.11 1.57 -24.07
C PHE A 6 2.16 2.51 -22.85
N LEU A 7 1.62 3.73 -22.97
CA LEU A 7 1.60 4.69 -21.86
C LEU A 7 0.74 4.19 -20.69
N CYS A 8 -0.39 3.54 -20.95
CA CYS A 8 -1.23 2.96 -19.90
C CYS A 8 -0.51 1.83 -19.16
N THR A 9 0.16 0.92 -19.88
CA THR A 9 0.94 -0.16 -19.28
C THR A 9 2.10 0.40 -18.44
N LEU A 10 2.79 1.42 -18.96
CA LEU A 10 3.88 2.08 -18.24
C LEU A 10 3.40 2.76 -16.96
N ALA A 11 2.30 3.53 -17.04
CA ALA A 11 1.73 4.22 -15.89
C ALA A 11 1.31 3.22 -14.79
N TYR A 12 0.67 2.11 -15.19
CA TYR A 12 0.31 1.05 -14.26
C TYR A 12 1.53 0.39 -13.60
N TYR A 13 2.57 0.12 -14.39
CA TYR A 13 3.81 -0.47 -13.87
C TYR A 13 4.51 0.44 -12.85
N VAL A 14 4.58 1.74 -13.15
CA VAL A 14 5.14 2.74 -12.23
C VAL A 14 4.29 2.85 -10.97
N GLU A 15 2.96 2.89 -11.09
CA GLU A 15 2.07 2.94 -9.92
C GLU A 15 2.25 1.72 -9.02
N TRP A 16 2.33 0.53 -9.60
CA TRP A 16 2.58 -0.70 -8.85
C TRP A 16 3.91 -0.65 -8.10
N HIS A 17 4.99 -0.26 -8.79
CA HIS A 17 6.30 -0.11 -8.17
C HIS A 17 6.32 0.95 -7.05
N LEU A 18 5.66 2.07 -7.29
CA LEU A 18 5.57 3.14 -6.31
C LEU A 18 4.82 2.67 -5.07
N ARG A 19 3.69 1.96 -5.23
CA ARG A 19 2.91 1.41 -4.11
C ARG A 19 3.76 0.52 -3.22
N GLU A 20 4.59 -0.35 -3.79
CA GLU A 20 5.46 -1.22 -2.98
C GLU A 20 6.51 -0.42 -2.22
N ALA A 21 7.10 0.61 -2.83
CA ALA A 21 8.10 1.46 -2.20
C ALA A 21 7.54 2.31 -1.04
N ILE A 22 6.29 2.79 -1.15
CA ILE A 22 5.65 3.67 -0.14
C ILE A 22 4.74 2.90 0.83
N LYS A 23 4.62 1.58 0.69
CA LYS A 23 3.72 0.70 1.45
C LYS A 23 3.71 0.96 2.97
N PRO A 24 4.86 1.21 3.65
CA PRO A 24 4.86 1.47 5.09
C PRO A 24 4.08 2.73 5.51
N LEU A 25 4.04 3.74 4.63
CA LEU A 25 3.34 5.01 4.85
C LEU A 25 1.85 4.96 4.46
N LEU A 26 1.41 3.86 3.85
CA LEU A 26 0.02 3.64 3.47
C LEU A 26 -0.72 2.83 4.53
N HIS A 27 -2.06 2.85 4.44
CA HIS A 27 -2.95 1.97 5.21
C HIS A 27 -2.87 0.50 4.73
N ASP A 28 -1.80 0.12 4.04
CA ASP A 28 -1.57 -1.24 3.57
C ASP A 28 -1.11 -2.13 4.74
N ASP A 29 -1.54 -3.39 4.68
CA ASP A 29 -1.15 -4.44 5.62
C ASP A 29 0.07 -5.18 5.06
N GLU A 30 1.23 -4.93 5.66
CA GLU A 30 2.53 -5.45 5.21
C GLU A 30 2.65 -6.97 5.43
N GLU A 31 1.96 -7.51 6.42
CA GLU A 31 1.99 -8.94 6.76
C GLU A 31 1.00 -9.77 5.94
N ARG A 32 0.08 -9.12 5.22
CA ARG A 32 -1.04 -9.79 4.57
C ARG A 32 -0.62 -10.86 3.56
N GLU A 33 0.45 -10.62 2.79
CA GLU A 33 0.95 -11.61 1.82
C GLU A 33 1.54 -12.83 2.53
N GLY A 34 2.42 -12.61 3.51
CA GLY A 34 2.99 -13.71 4.30
C GLY A 34 1.93 -14.54 5.02
N ARG A 35 0.90 -13.89 5.57
CA ARG A 35 -0.26 -14.57 6.20
C ARG A 35 -1.14 -15.29 5.18
N ARG A 36 -1.21 -14.82 3.94
CA ARG A 36 -1.91 -15.49 2.83
C ARG A 36 -1.18 -16.75 2.39
N ASP A 37 0.15 -16.77 2.42
CA ASP A 37 0.92 -17.95 2.05
C ASP A 37 0.92 -19.03 3.13
N GLN A 38 0.79 -18.64 4.40
CA GLN A 38 0.76 -19.55 5.55
C GLN A 38 -0.61 -20.21 5.80
N ARG A 39 -1.66 -19.83 5.08
CA ARG A 39 -3.02 -20.34 5.33
C ARG A 39 -3.14 -21.82 4.93
N ALA A 40 -3.74 -22.62 5.79
CA ALA A 40 -4.04 -24.02 5.51
C ALA A 40 -5.07 -24.19 4.39
N ASN A 41 -5.98 -23.22 4.21
CA ASN A 41 -7.01 -23.25 3.19
C ASN A 41 -6.85 -22.07 2.20
N PRO A 42 -6.54 -22.33 0.92
CA PRO A 42 -6.27 -21.29 -0.08
C PRO A 42 -7.49 -20.44 -0.47
N VAL A 43 -8.72 -20.89 -0.20
CA VAL A 43 -9.93 -20.11 -0.51
C VAL A 43 -10.43 -19.28 0.68
N MET A 44 -9.88 -19.51 1.89
CA MET A 44 -10.27 -18.70 3.04
C MET A 44 -9.69 -17.28 2.95
N PRO A 45 -10.47 -16.27 3.37
CA PRO A 45 -9.99 -14.90 3.44
C PRO A 45 -8.89 -14.78 4.50
N THR A 46 -7.85 -14.02 4.18
CA THR A 46 -6.78 -13.69 5.14
C THR A 46 -7.24 -12.50 5.99
N PRO A 47 -7.40 -12.66 7.32
CA PRO A 47 -7.76 -11.55 8.20
C PRO A 47 -6.62 -10.53 8.29
N ARG A 48 -6.98 -9.28 8.64
CA ARG A 48 -6.01 -8.20 8.85
C ARG A 48 -5.03 -8.54 9.98
N SER A 49 -3.78 -8.12 9.85
CA SER A 49 -2.77 -8.20 10.91
C SER A 49 -3.08 -7.30 12.09
N GLU A 50 -2.48 -7.64 13.23
CA GLU A 50 -2.54 -6.82 14.43
C GLU A 50 -1.87 -5.46 14.18
N THR A 51 -0.76 -5.44 13.44
CA THR A 51 -0.06 -4.23 13.01
C THR A 51 -0.95 -3.36 12.12
N ALA A 52 -1.68 -3.95 11.16
CA ALA A 52 -2.63 -3.20 10.33
C ALA A 52 -3.84 -2.67 11.12
N ASN A 53 -4.28 -3.37 12.17
CA ASN A 53 -5.34 -2.89 13.06
C ASN A 53 -4.84 -1.75 13.94
N ALA A 54 -3.64 -1.86 14.51
CA ALA A 54 -3.00 -0.80 15.29
C ALA A 54 -2.74 0.46 14.44
N LYS A 55 -2.21 0.29 13.23
CA LYS A 55 -1.96 1.36 12.26
C LYS A 55 -3.26 2.09 11.90
N ALA A 56 -4.35 1.36 11.67
CA ALA A 56 -5.65 1.95 11.39
C ALA A 56 -6.29 2.65 12.61
N ALA A 57 -6.14 2.10 13.82
CA ALA A 57 -6.66 2.74 15.03
C ALA A 57 -5.91 4.03 15.38
N ARG A 58 -4.59 4.06 15.17
CA ARG A 58 -3.75 5.22 15.50
C ARG A 58 -3.67 6.25 14.37
N HIS A 59 -4.03 5.88 13.14
CA HIS A 59 -3.75 6.62 11.91
C HIS A 59 -2.28 7.07 11.79
N ARG A 60 -1.38 6.33 12.44
CA ARG A 60 0.06 6.57 12.50
C ARG A 60 0.80 5.27 12.32
N THR A 61 1.94 5.35 11.65
CA THR A 61 2.94 4.28 11.55
C THR A 61 3.61 4.08 12.91
N ASP A 62 4.32 2.97 13.08
CA ASP A 62 5.06 2.67 14.32
C ASP A 62 6.16 3.71 14.62
N LYS A 63 6.63 4.43 13.59
CA LYS A 63 7.56 5.55 13.71
C LYS A 63 6.89 6.88 14.06
N GLY A 64 5.58 6.88 14.30
CA GLY A 64 4.80 8.07 14.68
C GLY A 64 4.41 9.00 13.52
N VAL A 65 4.77 8.67 12.28
CA VAL A 65 4.40 9.43 11.07
C VAL A 65 2.95 9.15 10.70
N PRO A 66 2.16 10.14 10.23
CA PRO A 66 0.79 9.91 9.75
C PRO A 66 0.75 8.87 8.64
N VAL A 67 -0.31 8.07 8.63
CA VAL A 67 -0.57 7.11 7.55
C VAL A 67 -1.48 7.77 6.54
N HIS A 68 -1.25 7.54 5.26
CA HIS A 68 -1.97 8.21 4.18
C HIS A 68 -2.71 7.23 3.27
N SER A 69 -3.63 7.76 2.45
CA SER A 69 -3.97 7.14 1.16
C SER A 69 -2.93 7.56 0.13
N ARG A 70 -2.77 6.81 -0.98
CA ARG A 70 -1.77 7.14 -2.02
C ARG A 70 -1.91 8.59 -2.52
N HIS A 71 -3.14 9.04 -2.73
CA HIS A 71 -3.42 10.40 -3.19
C HIS A 71 -3.03 11.44 -2.13
N SER A 72 -3.43 11.25 -0.88
CA SER A 72 -3.08 12.16 0.22
C SER A 72 -1.57 12.23 0.45
N LEU A 73 -0.85 11.11 0.31
CA LEU A 73 0.60 11.09 0.43
C LEU A 73 1.27 11.91 -0.67
N LEU A 74 0.82 11.76 -1.92
CA LEU A 74 1.36 12.55 -3.03
C LEU A 74 1.07 14.05 -2.88
N GLN A 75 -0.09 14.40 -2.35
CA GLN A 75 -0.41 15.80 -2.02
C GLN A 75 0.51 16.35 -0.93
N ASP A 76 0.74 15.57 0.14
CA ASP A 76 1.64 15.97 1.23
C ASP A 76 3.08 16.14 0.74
N LEU A 77 3.60 15.16 0.01
CA LEU A 77 4.95 15.22 -0.60
C LEU A 77 5.11 16.41 -1.56
N ALA A 78 4.06 16.82 -2.27
CA ALA A 78 4.11 17.98 -3.14
C ALA A 78 4.26 19.32 -2.39
N THR A 79 4.04 19.34 -1.07
CA THR A 79 4.25 20.52 -0.22
C THR A 79 5.67 20.61 0.35
N LEU A 80 6.46 19.54 0.26
CA LEU A 80 7.85 19.51 0.70
C LEU A 80 8.71 20.13 -0.41
N THR A 81 9.17 21.36 -0.16
CA THR A 81 10.11 22.12 -1.03
C THR A 81 11.40 22.41 -0.30
#